data_AF-A0A7V2T591-F1
#
_entry.id   AF-A0A7V2T591-F1
#
_cell.length_a   1.000
_cell.length_b   1.000
_cell.length_c   1.000
_cell.angle_alpha   90.00
_cell.angle_beta   90.00
_cell.angle_gamma   90.00
#
_symmetry.space_group_name_H-M   'P 1'
#
loop_
_entity.id
_entity.type
_entity.pdbx_description
1 polymer ?
#
loop_
_entity_poly.entity_id
_entity_poly.type
_entity_poly.pdbx_seq_one_letter_code
_entity_poly.pdbx_strand_id
1 'polypeptide(L)'
;MPIPSKRLFYILSIIALIGLLATLWTDLIELWKFSLSITLVTAAVDLLLVYLKQPIEALRDAPGSLPLGVNRQIKLRLHNHSKRSQTLQVYDHYPESMEVEGLPVNLSIGAGQYADIEYKLTAIERGKFLFPRVQIHLESLLGLWQRNINLDEVSETHVYPNFAAISQYALLATDNNLSQMGIIKKRRRGEGQDFHQLREYREGDALRQIDWKATARSLKLIS
;
A
#
# COMPACT_ATOMS: atom_id res chain seq x y z
N MET A 1 12.61 10.12 24.89
CA MET A 1 12.09 11.00 25.96
C MET A 1 10.57 10.90 25.96
N PRO A 2 9.88 10.97 27.12
CA PRO A 2 8.43 10.97 27.14
C PRO A 2 7.93 12.34 26.69
N ILE A 3 6.96 12.35 25.79
CA ILE A 3 6.33 13.56 25.26
C ILE A 3 5.03 13.74 26.05
N PRO A 4 4.79 14.89 26.69
CA PRO A 4 3.52 15.14 27.36
C PRO A 4 2.40 15.22 26.33
N SER A 5 1.32 14.49 26.56
CA SER A 5 0.15 14.50 25.68
C SER A 5 -0.64 15.81 25.83
N LYS A 6 -1.54 16.07 24.87
CA LYS A 6 -2.52 17.16 24.97
C LYS A 6 -3.43 17.02 26.19
N ARG A 7 -3.76 15.78 26.62
CA ARG A 7 -4.62 15.52 27.78
C ARG A 7 -4.00 16.03 29.08
N LEU A 8 -2.70 15.76 29.28
CA LEU A 8 -1.98 16.26 30.45
C LEU A 8 -1.99 17.80 30.50
N PHE A 9 -1.79 18.44 29.34
CA PHE A 9 -1.82 19.90 29.25
C PHE A 9 -3.19 20.49 29.61
N TYR A 10 -4.28 19.89 29.11
CA TYR A 10 -5.63 20.32 29.48
C TYR A 10 -5.92 20.14 30.97
N ILE A 11 -5.53 18.99 31.55
CA ILE A 11 -5.71 18.74 32.99
C ILE A 11 -4.95 19.79 33.82
N LEU A 12 -3.69 20.04 33.49
CA LEU A 12 -2.88 21.05 34.19
C LEU A 12 -3.43 22.47 34.01
N SER A 13 -3.98 22.80 32.84
CA SER A 13 -4.60 24.11 32.58
C SER A 13 -5.85 24.32 33.43
N ILE A 14 -6.70 23.29 33.57
CA ILE A 14 -7.88 23.33 34.44
C ILE A 14 -7.46 23.49 35.90
N ILE A 15 -6.47 22.73 36.36
CA ILE A 15 -5.95 22.84 37.73
C ILE A 15 -5.33 24.23 37.97
N ALA A 16 -4.63 24.79 37.00
CA ALA A 16 -4.10 26.15 37.09
C ALA A 16 -5.21 27.19 37.20
N LEU A 17 -6.30 27.04 36.43
CA LEU A 17 -7.48 27.91 36.51
C LEU A 17 -8.17 27.83 37.88
N ILE A 18 -8.33 26.62 38.42
CA ILE A 18 -8.87 26.40 39.78
C ILE A 18 -7.95 27.07 40.82
N GLY A 19 -6.63 26.96 40.65
CA GLY A 19 -5.66 27.62 41.53
C GLY A 19 -5.77 29.14 41.50
N LEU A 20 -6.04 29.73 40.33
CA LEU A 20 -6.29 31.15 40.20
C LEU A 20 -7.58 31.57 40.93
N LEU A 21 -8.67 30.82 40.79
CA LEU A 21 -9.91 31.08 41.53
C LEU A 21 -9.76 30.87 43.04
N ALA A 22 -8.92 29.93 43.47
CA ALA A 22 -8.62 29.69 44.88
C ALA A 22 -7.89 30.87 45.55
N THR A 23 -7.30 31.79 44.79
CA THR A 23 -6.76 33.04 45.35
C THR A 23 -7.84 34.02 45.82
N LEU A 24 -9.05 33.91 45.27
CA LEU A 24 -10.21 34.74 45.63
C LEU A 24 -11.01 34.12 46.79
N TRP A 25 -10.99 32.79 46.91
CA TRP A 25 -11.69 32.03 47.95
C TRP A 25 -10.73 31.06 48.62
N THR A 26 -10.31 31.39 49.85
CA THR A 26 -9.34 30.61 50.62
C THR A 26 -9.77 29.17 50.90
N ASP A 27 -11.07 28.90 50.95
CA ASP A 27 -11.61 27.55 51.17
C ASP A 27 -11.28 26.58 50.01
N LEU A 28 -11.03 27.10 48.80
CA LEU A 28 -10.67 26.29 47.63
C LEU A 28 -9.19 25.89 47.61
N ILE A 29 -8.33 26.48 48.46
CA ILE A 29 -6.88 26.26 48.42
C ILE A 29 -6.53 24.81 48.77
N GLU A 30 -7.21 24.21 49.76
CA GLU A 30 -6.95 22.81 50.13
C GLU A 30 -7.38 21.84 49.03
N LEU A 31 -8.55 22.05 48.44
CA LEU A 31 -9.04 21.27 47.31
C LEU A 31 -8.11 21.36 46.10
N TRP A 32 -7.61 22.57 45.80
CA TRP A 32 -6.64 22.78 44.73
C TRP A 32 -5.34 22.01 44.99
N LYS A 33 -4.75 22.13 46.18
CA LYS A 33 -3.52 21.39 46.55
C LYS A 33 -3.70 19.88 46.44
N PHE A 34 -4.84 19.37 46.90
CA PHE A 34 -5.18 17.95 46.80
C PHE A 34 -5.31 17.50 45.33
N SER A 35 -6.05 18.25 44.50
CA SER A 35 -6.21 17.96 43.07
C SER A 35 -4.89 18.00 42.28
N LEU A 36 -3.99 18.94 42.62
CA LEU A 36 -2.67 19.01 42.03
C LEU A 36 -1.82 17.81 42.43
N SER A 37 -1.82 17.46 43.73
CA SER A 37 -1.06 16.33 44.26
C SER A 37 -1.48 14.99 43.61
N ILE A 38 -2.78 14.70 43.56
CA ILE A 38 -3.28 13.47 42.94
C ILE A 38 -2.94 13.40 41.44
N THR A 39 -3.01 14.54 40.73
CA THR A 39 -2.65 14.60 39.31
C THR A 39 -1.18 14.34 39.10
N LEU A 40 -0.31 14.89 39.95
CA LEU A 40 1.13 14.71 39.84
C LEU A 40 1.54 13.27 40.15
N VAL A 41 0.93 12.66 41.17
CA VAL A 41 1.15 11.23 41.51
C VAL A 41 0.67 10.32 40.37
N THR A 42 -0.54 10.54 39.85
CA THR A 42 -1.08 9.73 38.75
C THR A 42 -0.27 9.88 37.47
N ALA A 43 0.15 11.10 37.12
CA ALA A 43 1.03 11.34 35.97
C ALA A 43 2.40 10.66 36.15
N ALA A 44 2.97 10.68 37.35
CA ALA A 44 4.24 10.01 37.64
C ALA A 44 4.13 8.48 37.54
N VAL A 45 3.05 7.90 38.09
CA VAL A 45 2.77 6.46 37.98
C VAL A 45 2.57 6.05 36.51
N ASP A 46 1.81 6.83 35.75
CA ASP A 46 1.57 6.55 34.33
C ASP A 46 2.86 6.65 33.49
N LEU A 47 3.72 7.63 33.78
CA LEU A 47 5.06 7.73 33.18
C LEU A 47 5.89 6.48 33.49
N LEU A 48 5.92 6.06 34.76
CA LEU A 48 6.70 4.89 35.17
C LEU A 48 6.20 3.60 34.49
N LEU A 49 4.88 3.45 34.35
CA LEU A 49 4.26 2.32 33.63
C LEU A 49 4.61 2.28 32.14
N VAL A 50 4.77 3.45 31.49
CA VAL A 50 5.23 3.54 30.09
C VAL A 50 6.71 3.13 29.94
N TYR A 51 7.50 3.31 31.00
CA TYR A 51 8.91 2.94 31.02
C TYR A 51 9.16 1.47 31.33
N LEU A 52 8.29 0.82 32.12
CA LEU A 52 8.35 -0.63 32.29
C LEU A 52 8.21 -1.34 30.94
N LYS A 53 9.13 -2.27 30.66
CA LYS A 53 9.33 -2.96 29.37
C LYS A 53 8.01 -3.20 28.63
N GLN A 54 7.91 -2.60 27.44
CA GLN A 54 6.79 -2.75 26.52
C GLN A 54 7.32 -3.40 25.22
N PRO A 55 7.52 -4.74 25.21
CA PRO A 55 8.03 -5.43 24.03
C PRO A 55 6.97 -5.44 22.93
N ILE A 56 7.08 -4.50 22.01
CA ILE A 56 6.39 -4.54 20.72
C ILE A 56 7.43 -4.98 19.70
N GLU A 57 7.06 -5.97 18.91
CA GLU A 57 7.84 -6.44 17.77
C GLU A 57 7.12 -6.04 16.49
N ALA A 58 7.87 -5.67 15.46
CA ALA A 58 7.35 -5.34 14.15
C ALA A 58 8.09 -6.17 13.11
N LEU A 59 7.33 -6.78 12.20
CA LEU A 59 7.85 -7.55 11.08
C LEU A 59 7.29 -6.97 9.79
N ARG A 60 8.18 -6.56 8.88
CA ARG A 60 7.79 -6.01 7.59
C ARG A 60 7.79 -7.09 6.52
N ASP A 61 6.65 -7.33 5.91
CA ASP A 61 6.55 -8.13 4.69
C ASP A 61 6.69 -7.20 3.48
N ALA A 62 7.95 -6.88 3.16
CA ALA A 62 8.31 -6.10 1.99
C ALA A 62 8.73 -7.03 0.84
N PRO A 63 8.19 -6.85 -0.37
CA PRO A 63 8.61 -7.64 -1.51
C PRO A 63 10.06 -7.31 -1.86
N GLY A 64 10.90 -8.32 -2.09
CA GLY A 64 12.32 -8.13 -2.42
C GLY A 64 12.55 -7.29 -3.70
N SER A 65 11.53 -7.14 -4.54
CA SER A 65 11.54 -6.22 -5.68
C SER A 65 10.22 -5.48 -5.87
N LEU A 66 10.32 -4.22 -6.29
CA LEU A 66 9.19 -3.34 -6.59
C LEU A 66 9.28 -2.85 -8.05
N PRO A 67 8.15 -2.78 -8.78
CA PRO A 67 8.13 -2.12 -10.07
C PRO A 67 8.05 -0.59 -9.90
N LEU A 68 8.80 0.13 -10.72
CA LEU A 68 8.76 1.60 -10.80
C LEU A 68 7.35 2.08 -11.20
N GLY A 69 6.83 3.08 -10.47
CA GLY A 69 5.56 3.76 -10.78
C GLY A 69 4.30 2.91 -10.59
N VAL A 70 4.42 1.75 -9.93
CA VAL A 70 3.27 0.87 -9.64
C VAL A 70 2.98 0.86 -8.16
N ASN A 71 1.73 1.14 -7.81
CA ASN A 71 1.27 1.09 -6.43
C ASN A 71 1.26 -0.38 -5.94
N ARG A 72 1.95 -0.63 -4.82
CA ARG A 72 2.04 -1.93 -4.17
C ARG A 72 1.62 -1.82 -2.70
N GLN A 73 0.90 -2.83 -2.23
CA GLN A 73 0.57 -2.95 -0.83
C GLN A 73 1.75 -3.56 -0.08
N ILE A 74 2.13 -2.94 1.04
CA ILE A 74 3.10 -3.44 1.99
C ILE A 74 2.35 -3.80 3.27
N LYS A 75 2.72 -4.94 3.88
CA LYS A 75 2.13 -5.39 5.13
C LYS A 75 3.15 -5.26 6.26
N LEU A 76 2.73 -4.68 7.36
CA LEU A 76 3.51 -4.58 8.59
C LEU A 76 2.74 -5.29 9.70
N ARG A 77 3.32 -6.36 10.23
CA ARG A 77 2.75 -7.13 11.33
C ARG A 77 3.36 -6.68 12.64
N LEU A 78 2.53 -6.21 13.55
CA LEU A 78 2.92 -5.86 14.91
C LEU A 78 2.50 -6.95 15.87
N HIS A 79 3.34 -7.25 16.86
CA HIS A 79 3.05 -8.17 17.94
C HIS A 79 3.24 -7.51 19.29
N ASN A 80 2.18 -7.48 20.08
CA ASN A 80 2.22 -6.97 21.45
C ASN A 80 2.49 -8.14 22.41
N HIS A 81 3.75 -8.29 22.84
CA HIS A 81 4.14 -9.32 23.82
C HIS A 81 3.76 -8.94 25.26
N SER A 82 3.17 -7.78 25.49
CA SER A 82 2.78 -7.33 26.83
C SER A 82 1.47 -7.98 27.29
N LYS A 83 1.25 -7.96 28.61
CA LYS A 83 0.01 -8.46 29.24
C LYS A 83 -1.14 -7.43 29.21
N ARG A 84 -1.00 -6.35 28.45
CA ARG A 84 -1.98 -5.25 28.41
C ARG A 84 -2.23 -4.81 26.98
N SER A 85 -3.39 -4.21 26.74
CA SER A 85 -3.64 -3.56 25.45
C SER A 85 -2.76 -2.33 25.31
N GLN A 86 -2.27 -2.07 24.10
CA GLN A 86 -1.40 -0.93 23.79
C GLN A 86 -1.98 -0.15 22.62
N THR A 87 -2.17 1.15 22.81
CA THR A 87 -2.58 2.06 21.73
C THR A 87 -1.33 2.75 21.18
N LEU A 88 -1.22 2.73 19.86
CA LEU A 88 0.00 3.11 19.19
C LEU A 88 -0.24 3.71 17.81
N GLN A 89 0.67 4.59 17.42
CA GLN A 89 0.73 5.19 16.09
C GLN A 89 2.03 4.77 15.40
N VAL A 90 1.94 4.31 14.16
CA VAL A 90 3.02 3.58 13.49
C VAL A 90 3.54 4.36 12.28
N TYR A 91 4.86 4.43 12.18
CA TYR A 91 5.61 5.09 11.12
C TYR A 91 6.66 4.14 10.57
N ASP A 92 6.61 3.82 9.27
CA ASP A 92 7.50 2.81 8.68
C ASP A 92 8.82 3.35 8.10
N HIS A 93 9.10 4.65 8.28
CA HIS A 93 10.31 5.35 7.77
C HIS A 93 10.75 4.86 6.38
N TYR A 94 9.92 5.08 5.37
CA TYR A 94 10.23 4.68 4.00
C TYR A 94 11.30 5.61 3.35
N PRO A 95 12.01 5.14 2.31
CA PRO A 95 12.97 5.95 1.57
C PRO A 95 12.33 7.17 0.88
N GLU A 96 13.08 8.27 0.72
CA GLU A 96 12.56 9.52 0.10
C GLU A 96 12.06 9.32 -1.35
N SER A 97 12.65 8.37 -2.09
CA SER A 97 12.26 8.04 -3.47
C SER A 97 10.97 7.20 -3.57
N MET A 98 10.12 7.23 -2.54
CA MET A 98 8.86 6.48 -2.45
C MET A 98 7.71 7.41 -2.07
N GLU A 99 6.58 7.27 -2.78
CA GLU A 99 5.30 7.86 -2.40
C GLU A 99 4.49 6.85 -1.59
N VAL A 100 3.94 7.29 -0.46
CA VAL A 100 3.21 6.41 0.46
C VAL A 100 1.83 6.97 0.80
N GLU A 101 0.83 6.10 0.76
CA GLU A 101 -0.54 6.38 1.19
C GLU A 101 -0.93 5.45 2.35
N GLY A 102 -1.54 6.01 3.38
CA GLY A 102 -2.05 5.26 4.52
C GLY A 102 -1.14 5.21 5.74
N LEU A 103 -0.03 5.97 5.76
CA LEU A 103 0.77 6.20 6.97
C LEU A 103 0.63 7.66 7.44
N PRO A 104 0.75 7.94 8.76
CA PRO A 104 0.84 6.98 9.86
C PRO A 104 -0.50 6.30 10.19
N VAL A 105 -0.45 5.11 10.78
CA VAL A 105 -1.65 4.35 11.20
C VAL A 105 -1.79 4.38 12.71
N ASN A 106 -3.00 4.69 13.20
CA ASN A 106 -3.37 4.60 14.61
C ASN A 106 -4.13 3.30 14.85
N LEU A 107 -3.73 2.52 15.85
CA LEU A 107 -4.42 1.30 16.23
C LEU A 107 -4.22 0.95 17.72
N SER A 108 -5.00 -0.02 18.21
CA SER A 108 -4.81 -0.61 19.52
C SER A 108 -4.65 -2.13 19.36
N ILE A 109 -3.61 -2.69 19.99
CA ILE A 109 -3.31 -4.11 19.96
C ILE A 109 -3.58 -4.68 21.36
N GLY A 110 -4.45 -5.69 21.46
CA GLY A 110 -4.72 -6.38 22.72
C GLY A 110 -3.49 -7.09 23.28
N ALA A 111 -3.57 -7.51 24.54
CA ALA A 111 -2.49 -8.24 25.22
C ALA A 111 -2.17 -9.56 24.51
N GLY A 112 -0.90 -9.78 24.14
CA GLY A 112 -0.47 -11.00 23.44
C GLY A 112 -1.03 -11.15 22.02
N GLN A 113 -1.57 -10.08 21.43
CA GLN A 113 -2.21 -10.14 20.11
C GLN A 113 -1.33 -9.55 19.01
N TYR A 114 -1.67 -9.92 17.78
CA TYR A 114 -1.09 -9.36 16.57
C TYR A 114 -2.03 -8.34 15.94
N ALA A 115 -1.46 -7.37 15.23
CA ALA A 115 -2.18 -6.49 14.34
C ALA A 115 -1.45 -6.37 13.00
N ASP A 116 -2.19 -6.53 11.91
CA ASP A 116 -1.68 -6.36 10.56
C ASP A 116 -2.07 -4.98 10.04
N ILE A 117 -1.09 -4.25 9.56
CA ILE A 117 -1.24 -2.93 8.97
C ILE A 117 -0.92 -3.05 7.50
N GLU A 118 -1.79 -2.51 6.66
CA GLU A 118 -1.58 -2.46 5.22
C GLU A 118 -1.50 -1.01 4.77
N TYR A 119 -0.45 -0.67 4.03
CA TYR A 119 -0.29 0.65 3.42
C TYR A 119 0.18 0.51 1.98
N LYS A 120 -0.01 1.56 1.18
CA LYS A 120 0.33 1.57 -0.24
C LYS A 120 1.62 2.34 -0.46
N LEU A 121 2.47 1.81 -1.32
CA LEU A 121 3.77 2.36 -1.64
C LEU A 121 4.01 2.33 -3.15
N THR A 122 4.48 3.45 -3.69
CA THR A 122 4.81 3.63 -5.11
C THR A 122 6.25 4.11 -5.24
N ALA A 123 7.08 3.36 -5.95
CA ALA A 123 8.47 3.73 -6.17
C ALA A 123 8.61 4.75 -7.30
N ILE A 124 9.32 5.85 -7.05
CA ILE A 124 9.47 6.98 -7.99
C ILE A 124 10.80 6.88 -8.75
N GLU A 125 11.82 6.28 -8.13
CA GLU A 125 13.15 6.11 -8.71
C GLU A 125 13.59 4.64 -8.72
N ARG A 126 14.48 4.29 -9.67
CA ARG A 126 15.06 2.94 -9.76
C ARG A 126 16.29 2.86 -8.86
N GLY A 127 16.52 1.70 -8.27
CA GLY A 127 17.70 1.49 -7.45
C GLY A 127 17.48 0.51 -6.30
N LYS A 128 18.45 0.46 -5.41
CA LYS A 128 18.36 -0.27 -4.16
C LYS A 128 17.95 0.69 -3.06
N PHE A 129 16.91 0.33 -2.31
CA PHE A 129 16.41 1.16 -1.23
C PHE A 129 16.33 0.37 0.07
N LEU A 130 16.62 1.06 1.16
CA LEU A 130 16.63 0.52 2.51
C LEU A 130 15.52 1.18 3.30
N PHE A 131 14.70 0.36 3.94
CA PHE A 131 13.80 0.78 4.99
C PHE A 131 14.56 0.68 6.32
N PRO A 132 14.97 1.81 6.92
CA PRO A 132 15.88 1.81 8.07
C PRO A 132 15.26 1.25 9.36
N ARG A 133 13.98 1.51 9.63
CA ARG A 133 13.35 1.15 10.92
C ARG A 133 11.84 1.32 10.88
N VAL A 134 11.16 0.75 11.87
CA VAL A 134 9.79 1.10 12.21
C VAL A 134 9.82 1.97 13.47
N GLN A 135 9.13 3.10 13.47
CA GLN A 135 8.93 3.91 14.68
C GLN A 135 7.49 3.80 15.13
N ILE A 136 7.32 3.68 16.45
CA ILE A 136 6.04 3.62 17.11
C ILE A 136 5.96 4.75 18.13
N HIS A 137 4.88 5.53 18.06
CA HIS A 137 4.46 6.40 19.16
C HIS A 137 3.47 5.63 20.01
N LEU A 138 3.93 5.21 21.18
CA LEU A 138 3.15 4.48 22.16
C LEU A 138 2.45 5.46 23.09
N GLU A 139 1.14 5.30 23.26
CA GLU A 139 0.38 6.04 24.28
C GLU A 139 0.48 5.35 25.65
N SER A 140 0.53 6.17 26.71
CA SER A 140 0.44 5.68 28.07
C SER A 140 -0.93 5.13 28.42
N LEU A 141 -1.04 4.44 29.56
CA LEU A 141 -2.30 3.79 29.95
C LEU A 141 -3.42 4.81 30.18
N LEU A 142 -3.08 5.95 30.80
CA LEU A 142 -4.02 7.06 30.99
C LEU A 142 -3.99 8.05 29.80
N GLY A 143 -3.13 7.82 28.82
CA GLY A 143 -2.89 8.71 27.69
C GLY A 143 -2.35 10.08 28.09
N LEU A 144 -1.69 10.20 29.25
CA LEU A 144 -1.05 11.42 29.73
C LEU A 144 0.32 11.63 29.07
N TRP A 145 0.99 10.54 28.68
CA TRP A 145 2.30 10.56 28.07
C TRP A 145 2.30 9.81 26.75
N GLN A 146 3.23 10.19 25.88
CA GLN A 146 3.56 9.45 24.67
C GLN A 146 5.04 9.10 24.70
N ARG A 147 5.39 7.92 24.19
CA ARG A 147 6.78 7.47 24.11
C ARG A 147 7.09 7.01 22.71
N ASN A 148 8.18 7.55 22.16
CA ASN A 148 8.70 7.11 20.88
C ASN A 148 9.59 5.89 21.10
N ILE A 149 9.29 4.82 20.38
CA ILE A 149 10.04 3.57 20.34
C ILE A 149 10.47 3.35 18.89
N ASN A 150 11.77 3.19 18.68
CA ASN A 150 12.30 2.78 17.39
C ASN A 150 12.52 1.26 17.46
N LEU A 151 12.01 0.55 16.48
CA LEU A 151 12.19 -0.88 16.28
C LEU A 151 13.16 -1.08 15.12
N ASP A 152 14.21 -1.83 15.37
CA ASP A 152 15.28 -2.10 14.41
C ASP A 152 14.84 -3.16 13.40
N GLU A 153 13.87 -2.81 12.55
CA GLU A 153 13.36 -3.63 11.47
C GLU A 153 13.85 -3.07 10.12
N VAL A 154 15.05 -3.54 9.73
CA VAL A 154 15.70 -3.13 8.49
C VAL A 154 15.27 -4.05 7.35
N SER A 155 14.78 -3.49 6.25
CA SER A 155 14.46 -4.27 5.04
C SER A 155 15.05 -3.61 3.80
N GLU A 156 15.53 -4.42 2.86
CA GLU A 156 16.03 -3.94 1.56
C GLU A 156 15.04 -4.28 0.46
N THR A 157 14.88 -3.38 -0.51
CA THR A 157 14.03 -3.60 -1.68
C THR A 157 14.67 -3.03 -2.93
N HIS A 158 14.58 -3.78 -4.03
CA HIS A 158 15.13 -3.39 -5.32
C HIS A 158 14.02 -2.88 -6.25
N VAL A 159 14.14 -1.64 -6.73
CA VAL A 159 13.18 -1.07 -7.70
C VAL A 159 13.67 -1.29 -9.11
N TYR A 160 12.90 -2.09 -9.87
CA TYR A 160 13.15 -2.37 -11.29
C TYR A 160 12.16 -1.62 -12.19
N PRO A 161 12.51 -1.40 -13.48
CA PRO A 161 11.55 -0.91 -14.46
C PRO A 161 10.28 -1.77 -14.47
N ASN A 162 9.12 -1.14 -14.70
CA ASN A 162 7.88 -1.87 -14.87
C ASN A 162 7.86 -2.57 -16.25
N PHE A 163 8.27 -3.83 -16.29
CA PHE A 163 8.26 -4.64 -17.51
C PHE A 163 6.90 -5.25 -17.85
N ALA A 164 5.89 -5.14 -16.97
CA ALA A 164 4.56 -5.71 -17.21
C ALA A 164 3.85 -5.08 -18.42
N ALA A 165 4.19 -3.84 -18.78
CA ALA A 165 3.70 -3.20 -19.99
C ALA A 165 4.33 -3.82 -21.26
N ILE A 166 5.60 -4.21 -21.21
CA ILE A 166 6.34 -4.72 -22.39
C ILE A 166 5.92 -6.14 -22.74
N SER A 167 5.59 -6.99 -21.74
CA SER A 167 5.10 -8.35 -21.99
C SER A 167 3.76 -8.37 -22.75
N GLN A 168 2.87 -7.41 -22.51
CA GLN A 168 1.61 -7.29 -23.24
C GLN A 168 1.83 -6.93 -24.72
N TYR A 169 2.76 -6.01 -25.01
CA TYR A 169 3.12 -5.69 -26.39
C TYR A 169 3.87 -6.82 -27.09
N ALA A 170 4.73 -7.55 -26.38
CA ALA A 170 5.42 -8.71 -26.93
C ALA A 170 4.44 -9.83 -27.30
N LEU A 171 3.40 -10.08 -26.50
CA LEU A 171 2.33 -11.03 -26.82
C LEU A 171 1.54 -10.59 -28.06
N LEU A 172 1.13 -9.33 -28.13
CA LEU A 172 0.44 -8.78 -29.30
C LEU A 172 1.31 -8.83 -30.57
N ALA A 173 2.60 -8.52 -30.45
CA ALA A 173 3.56 -8.59 -31.56
C ALA A 173 3.86 -10.05 -31.98
N THR A 174 3.81 -11.00 -31.05
CA THR A 174 3.97 -12.43 -31.34
C THR A 174 2.74 -12.98 -32.05
N ASP A 175 1.52 -12.63 -31.63
CA ASP A 175 0.28 -13.01 -32.34
C ASP A 175 0.22 -12.42 -33.76
N ASN A 176 0.59 -11.14 -33.92
CA ASN A 176 0.64 -10.52 -35.25
C ASN A 176 1.77 -11.10 -36.12
N ASN A 177 2.95 -11.39 -35.58
CA ASN A 177 4.04 -11.98 -36.37
C ASN A 177 3.79 -13.46 -36.68
N LEU A 178 3.20 -14.26 -35.79
CA LEU A 178 2.89 -15.67 -36.05
C LEU A 178 1.83 -15.84 -37.15
N SER A 179 0.83 -14.95 -37.17
CA SER A 179 -0.17 -14.90 -38.25
C SER A 179 0.43 -14.40 -39.57
N GLN A 180 1.37 -13.45 -39.55
CA GLN A 180 2.05 -12.95 -40.75
C GLN A 180 3.16 -13.88 -41.27
N MET A 181 3.81 -14.68 -40.42
CA MET A 181 4.84 -15.66 -40.80
C MET A 181 4.26 -16.99 -41.34
N GLY A 182 2.95 -17.21 -41.28
CA GLY A 182 2.31 -18.41 -41.82
C GLY A 182 2.61 -19.71 -41.04
N ILE A 183 3.03 -19.59 -39.78
CA ILE A 183 3.43 -20.73 -38.93
C ILE A 183 2.22 -21.59 -38.53
N ILE A 184 1.02 -21.01 -38.49
CA ILE A 184 -0.23 -21.76 -38.31
C ILE A 184 -0.86 -22.00 -39.70
N LYS A 185 -0.51 -23.13 -40.33
CA LYS A 185 -1.24 -23.65 -41.50
C LYS A 185 -2.63 -24.14 -41.06
N LYS A 186 -3.59 -23.20 -40.96
CA LYS A 186 -4.99 -23.55 -40.78
C LYS A 186 -5.42 -24.37 -42.01
N ARG A 187 -5.82 -25.63 -41.80
CA ARG A 187 -6.24 -26.53 -42.88
C ARG A 187 -7.51 -25.98 -43.52
N ARG A 188 -7.37 -25.20 -44.61
CA ARG A 188 -8.51 -24.84 -45.46
C ARG A 188 -9.01 -26.14 -46.08
N ARG A 189 -10.27 -26.47 -45.81
CA ARG A 189 -11.01 -27.54 -46.50
C ARG A 189 -10.94 -27.23 -48.00
N GLY A 190 -10.54 -28.19 -48.82
CA GLY A 190 -10.33 -28.00 -50.26
C GLY A 190 -11.56 -27.34 -50.89
N GLU A 191 -11.34 -26.34 -51.75
CA GLU A 191 -12.36 -25.40 -52.27
C GLU A 191 -13.47 -26.03 -53.12
N GLY A 192 -13.57 -27.38 -53.21
CA GLY A 192 -14.63 -28.06 -53.96
C GLY A 192 -14.73 -27.52 -55.39
N GLN A 193 -13.76 -27.86 -56.23
CA GLN A 193 -13.66 -27.36 -57.62
C GLN A 193 -14.69 -28.02 -58.56
N ASP A 194 -15.93 -28.21 -58.11
CA ASP A 194 -17.02 -28.70 -58.95
C ASP A 194 -17.69 -27.49 -59.64
N PHE A 195 -17.54 -27.42 -60.95
CA PHE A 195 -18.12 -26.37 -61.79
C PHE A 195 -19.65 -26.51 -61.80
N HIS A 196 -20.35 -25.55 -61.19
CA HIS A 196 -21.81 -25.54 -61.16
C HIS A 196 -22.42 -24.63 -62.25
N GLN A 197 -21.93 -23.40 -62.40
CA GLN A 197 -22.45 -22.41 -63.36
C GLN A 197 -21.51 -21.21 -63.48
N LEU A 198 -21.47 -20.58 -64.66
CA LEU A 198 -20.82 -19.27 -64.83
C LEU A 198 -21.64 -18.17 -64.15
N ARG A 199 -20.98 -17.35 -63.31
CA ARG A 199 -21.60 -16.21 -62.63
C ARG A 199 -20.68 -14.99 -62.65
N GLU A 200 -21.24 -13.83 -62.27
CA GLU A 200 -20.42 -12.62 -62.08
C GLU A 200 -19.49 -12.82 -60.86
N TYR A 201 -18.24 -12.42 -61.02
CA TYR A 201 -17.18 -12.51 -60.01
C TYR A 201 -17.58 -11.76 -58.74
N ARG A 202 -17.31 -12.37 -57.58
CA ARG A 202 -17.46 -11.72 -56.27
C ARG A 202 -16.11 -11.65 -55.57
N GLU A 203 -15.92 -10.60 -54.77
CA GLU A 203 -14.74 -10.48 -53.93
C GLU A 203 -14.63 -11.69 -52.99
N GLY A 204 -13.55 -12.46 -53.18
CA GLY A 204 -13.33 -13.74 -52.50
C GLY A 204 -13.22 -14.93 -53.44
N ASP A 205 -13.67 -14.81 -54.69
CA ASP A 205 -13.46 -15.83 -55.72
C ASP A 205 -11.98 -15.87 -56.12
N ALA A 206 -11.44 -17.08 -56.35
CA ALA A 206 -10.03 -17.22 -56.70
C ALA A 206 -9.80 -16.71 -58.13
N LEU A 207 -8.71 -15.97 -58.37
CA LEU A 207 -8.37 -15.48 -59.72
C LEU A 207 -8.27 -16.59 -60.78
N ARG A 208 -7.98 -17.84 -60.36
CA ARG A 208 -7.93 -19.02 -61.24
C ARG A 208 -9.29 -19.51 -61.71
N GLN A 209 -10.38 -19.09 -61.06
CA GLN A 209 -11.75 -19.44 -61.44
C GLN A 209 -12.31 -18.47 -62.48
N ILE A 210 -11.61 -17.37 -62.79
CA ILE A 210 -12.04 -16.41 -63.80
C ILE A 210 -11.99 -17.04 -65.19
N ASP A 211 -13.14 -17.10 -65.86
CA ASP A 211 -13.20 -17.42 -67.27
C ASP A 211 -12.92 -16.14 -68.08
N TRP A 212 -11.66 -16.01 -68.51
CA TRP A 212 -11.20 -14.88 -69.31
C TRP A 212 -11.91 -14.80 -70.67
N LYS A 213 -12.38 -15.93 -71.22
CA LYS A 213 -13.08 -15.97 -72.50
C LYS A 213 -14.52 -15.47 -72.37
N ALA A 214 -15.19 -15.82 -71.27
CA ALA A 214 -16.52 -15.30 -70.94
C ALA A 214 -16.44 -13.81 -70.58
N THR A 215 -15.46 -13.42 -69.76
CA THR A 215 -15.20 -12.03 -69.37
C THR A 215 -14.98 -11.11 -70.57
N ALA A 216 -14.23 -11.57 -71.58
CA ALA A 216 -13.99 -10.81 -72.81
C ALA A 216 -15.26 -10.56 -73.64
N ARG A 217 -16.30 -11.40 -73.50
CA ARG A 217 -17.57 -11.29 -74.24
C ARG A 217 -18.62 -10.48 -73.49
N SER A 218 -18.65 -10.57 -72.16
CA SER A 218 -19.65 -9.91 -71.31
C SER A 218 -19.25 -8.51 -70.84
N LEU A 219 -17.98 -8.11 -71.03
CA LEU A 219 -17.38 -6.88 -70.48
C LEU A 219 -17.50 -6.79 -68.94
N LYS A 220 -17.66 -7.93 -68.27
CA LYS A 220 -17.78 -8.08 -66.81
C LYS A 220 -17.00 -9.31 -66.37
N LEU A 221 -16.34 -9.26 -65.21
CA LEU A 221 -15.60 -10.41 -64.70
C LEU A 221 -16.54 -11.58 -64.40
N ILE A 222 -16.27 -12.73 -65.02
CA ILE A 222 -17.04 -13.96 -64.85
C ILE A 222 -16.16 -15.02 -64.19
N SER A 223 -16.70 -15.67 -63.16
CA SER A 223 -16.10 -16.79 -62.43
C SER A 223 -17.05 -17.98 -62.29
#